data_AF-A0A3G7U9Y5-F1
#
_entry.id   AF-A0A3G7U9Y5-F1
#
_cell.length_a   1.000
_cell.length_b   1.000
_cell.length_c   1.000
_cell.angle_alpha   90.00
_cell.angle_beta   90.00
_cell.angle_gamma   90.00
#
_symmetry.space_group_name_H-M   'P 1'
#
loop_
_entity.id
_entity.type
_entity.pdbx_description
1 polymer ?
#
loop_
_entity_poly.entity_id
_entity_poly.type
_entity_poly.pdbx_seq_one_letter_code
_entity_poly.pdbx_strand_id
1 'polypeptide(L)'
;MRVSTRDHGSGTRLLVPRTHAEDIINRVKSLVGAMVVGDPQDPATALGPLVNRAQFDRVQAFIRRGQAQGAKVIIGGEGRPTGLDKGYFVRSTVFADVSIS
;
A
#
# COMPACT_ATOMS: atom_id res chain seq x y z
N MET A 1 -9.06 -15.24 -2.96
CA MET A 1 -8.36 -14.32 -2.04
C MET A 1 -8.43 -12.91 -2.63
N ARG A 2 -8.51 -11.88 -1.78
CA ARG A 2 -8.56 -10.49 -2.24
C ARG A 2 -7.28 -9.77 -1.86
N VAL A 3 -6.63 -9.15 -2.84
CA VAL A 3 -5.45 -8.30 -2.63
C VAL A 3 -5.86 -6.85 -2.85
N SER A 4 -5.61 -5.98 -1.88
CA SER A 4 -5.93 -4.55 -1.99
C SER A 4 -4.66 -3.73 -1.92
N THR A 5 -4.38 -2.96 -2.97
CA THR A 5 -3.33 -1.94 -3.04
C THR A 5 -3.99 -0.57 -2.87
N ARG A 6 -3.42 0.30 -2.03
CA ARG A 6 -3.81 1.73 -2.05
C ARG A 6 -2.71 2.55 -2.69
N ASP A 7 -2.96 2.89 -3.95
CA ASP A 7 -2.27 3.90 -4.74
C ASP A 7 -3.32 4.97 -5.14
N HIS A 8 -2.88 6.19 -5.45
CA HIS A 8 -3.67 7.33 -5.91
C HIS A 8 -4.38 7.08 -7.25
N GLY A 9 -4.02 6.02 -7.97
CA GLY A 9 -4.70 5.50 -9.14
C GLY A 9 -5.66 4.35 -8.81
N SER A 10 -6.92 4.48 -9.24
CA SER A 10 -8.01 3.53 -9.03
C SER A 10 -7.69 2.12 -9.55
N GLY A 11 -7.20 1.25 -8.67
CA GLY A 11 -7.05 -0.19 -8.85
C GLY A 11 -7.07 -0.92 -7.50
N THR A 12 -8.04 -0.61 -6.63
CA THR A 12 -7.92 -0.91 -5.18
C THR A 12 -8.21 -2.35 -4.78
N ARG A 13 -8.59 -3.24 -5.70
CA ARG A 13 -8.95 -4.65 -5.39
C ARG A 13 -8.63 -5.61 -6.55
N LEU A 14 -7.88 -6.66 -6.25
CA LEU A 14 -7.58 -7.79 -7.13
C LEU A 14 -8.24 -9.06 -6.56
N LEU A 15 -9.07 -9.73 -7.36
CA LEU A 15 -9.66 -11.03 -7.03
C LEU A 15 -8.78 -12.15 -7.60
N VAL A 16 -8.36 -13.06 -6.73
CA VAL A 16 -7.39 -14.11 -7.07
C VAL A 16 -7.97 -15.50 -6.79
N PRO A 17 -7.90 -16.46 -7.74
CA PRO A 17 -8.22 -17.86 -7.49
C PRO A 17 -7.40 -18.44 -6.34
N ARG A 18 -8.02 -19.25 -5.47
CA ARG A 18 -7.32 -19.79 -4.28
C ARG A 18 -6.07 -20.58 -4.63
N THR A 19 -6.09 -21.34 -5.73
CA THR A 19 -4.98 -22.18 -6.19
C THR A 19 -3.71 -21.41 -6.57
N HIS A 20 -3.83 -20.11 -6.90
CA HIS A 20 -2.69 -19.26 -7.29
C HIS A 20 -2.48 -18.09 -6.31
N ALA A 21 -3.12 -18.13 -5.14
CA ALA A 21 -3.13 -17.03 -4.21
C ALA A 21 -1.72 -16.66 -3.72
N GLU A 22 -0.93 -17.65 -3.31
CA GLU A 22 0.43 -17.41 -2.79
C GLU A 22 1.37 -16.85 -3.85
N ASP A 23 1.37 -17.44 -5.05
CA ASP A 23 2.19 -16.97 -6.17
C ASP A 23 1.88 -15.52 -6.53
N ILE A 24 0.60 -15.16 -6.56
CA ILE A 24 0.16 -13.80 -6.89
C ILE A 24 0.48 -12.84 -5.74
N ILE A 25 0.35 -13.24 -4.47
CA ILE A 25 0.82 -12.45 -3.33
C ILE A 25 2.29 -12.12 -3.48
N ASN A 26 3.11 -13.14 -3.76
CA ASN A 26 4.56 -12.97 -3.86
C ASN A 26 4.91 -12.03 -5.01
N ARG A 27 4.28 -12.18 -6.17
CA ARG A 27 4.46 -11.26 -7.31
C ARG A 27 4.06 -9.83 -6.98
N VAL A 28 2.88 -9.63 -6.36
CA VAL A 28 2.44 -8.29 -5.96
C VAL A 28 3.38 -7.70 -4.91
N LYS A 29 3.82 -8.49 -3.93
CA LYS A 29 4.77 -8.06 -2.92
C LYS A 29 6.08 -7.58 -3.54
N SER A 30 6.62 -8.33 -4.50
CA SER A 30 7.85 -7.96 -5.21
C SER A 30 7.68 -6.70 -6.04
N LEU A 31 6.59 -6.60 -6.81
CA LEU A 31 6.31 -5.42 -7.64
C LEU A 31 6.15 -4.15 -6.80
N VAL A 32 5.36 -4.23 -5.72
CA VAL A 32 5.12 -3.08 -4.83
C VAL A 32 6.36 -2.76 -4.01
N GLY A 33 7.13 -3.76 -3.58
CA GLY A 33 8.38 -3.55 -2.84
C GLY A 33 9.50 -2.94 -3.67
N ALA A 34 9.45 -3.06 -4.99
CA ALA A 34 10.38 -2.43 -5.91
C ALA A 34 10.04 -0.96 -6.24
N MET A 35 8.87 -0.46 -5.83
CA MET A 35 8.49 0.93 -6.06
C MET A 35 9.28 1.87 -5.16
N VAL A 36 9.97 2.84 -5.76
CA VAL A 36 10.70 3.88 -5.04
C VAL A 36 9.72 4.97 -4.62
N VAL A 37 9.56 5.14 -3.31
CA VAL A 37 8.86 6.30 -2.72
C VAL A 37 9.92 7.35 -2.39
N GLY A 38 9.75 8.58 -2.87
CA GLY A 38 10.83 9.56 -2.79
C GLY A 38 10.47 10.94 -3.33
N ASP A 39 11.50 11.77 -3.54
CA ASP A 39 11.35 13.12 -4.06
C ASP A 39 10.76 13.09 -5.49
N PRO A 40 9.65 13.79 -5.78
CA PRO A 40 9.09 13.88 -7.13
C PRO A 40 10.04 14.43 -8.20
N GLN A 41 11.11 15.12 -7.81
CA GLN A 41 12.14 15.63 -8.73
C GLN A 41 13.20 14.58 -9.09
N ASP A 42 13.28 13.47 -8.34
CA ASP A 42 14.17 12.36 -8.66
C ASP A 42 13.51 11.47 -9.73
N PRO A 43 14.13 11.26 -10.91
CA PRO A 43 13.58 10.41 -11.96
C PRO A 43 13.47 8.93 -11.56
N ALA A 44 14.15 8.48 -10.50
CA ALA A 44 13.98 7.14 -9.94
C ALA A 44 12.71 7.00 -9.09
N THR A 45 12.09 8.11 -8.66
CA THR A 45 10.89 8.10 -7.83
C THR A 45 9.67 7.63 -8.62
N ALA A 46 9.06 6.54 -8.17
CA ALA A 46 7.77 6.07 -8.69
C ALA A 46 6.58 6.72 -7.96
N LEU A 47 6.74 7.03 -6.67
CA LEU A 47 5.66 7.54 -5.81
C LEU A 47 6.13 8.74 -4.99
N GLY A 48 5.50 9.89 -5.22
CA GLY A 48 5.72 11.12 -4.45
C GLY A 48 4.91 11.19 -3.15
N PRO A 49 5.00 12.30 -2.41
CA PRO A 49 4.22 12.51 -1.20
C PRO A 49 2.75 12.83 -1.54
N LEU A 50 1.90 12.69 -0.54
CA LEU A 50 0.54 13.22 -0.58
C LEU A 50 0.53 14.75 -0.55
N VAL A 51 -0.56 15.34 -1.04
CA VAL A 51 -0.67 16.81 -1.13
C VAL A 51 -0.69 17.49 0.24
N ASN A 52 -1.27 16.83 1.24
CA ASN A 52 -1.46 17.44 2.55
C ASN A 52 -1.60 16.40 3.68
N ARG A 53 -1.59 16.92 4.91
CA ARG A 53 -1.76 16.14 6.13
C ARG A 53 -3.09 15.41 6.21
N ALA A 54 -4.19 16.05 5.79
CA ALA A 54 -5.51 15.45 5.88
C ALA A 54 -5.63 14.18 5.02
N GLN A 55 -5.03 14.18 3.83
CA GLN A 55 -4.93 12.98 2.99
C GLN A 55 -4.06 11.91 3.64
N PHE A 56 -2.92 12.30 4.21
CA PHE A 56 -2.04 11.37 4.94
C PHE A 56 -2.77 10.70 6.09
N ASP A 57 -3.36 11.47 6.99
CA ASP A 57 -4.07 10.96 8.15
C ASP A 57 -5.23 10.05 7.74
N ARG A 58 -5.93 10.40 6.64
CA ARG A 58 -7.00 9.56 6.06
C ARG A 58 -6.47 8.22 5.57
N VAL A 59 -5.35 8.19 4.84
CA VAL A 59 -4.73 6.95 4.37
C VAL A 59 -4.23 6.11 5.55
N GLN A 60 -3.59 6.72 6.55
CA GLN A 60 -3.16 6.02 7.76
C GLN A 60 -4.35 5.41 8.51
N ALA A 61 -5.45 6.16 8.67
CA ALA A 61 -6.67 5.64 9.29
C ALA A 61 -7.29 4.46 8.53
N PHE A 62 -7.18 4.47 7.20
CA PHE A 62 -7.60 3.34 6.38
C PHE A 62 -6.72 2.10 6.55
N ILE A 63 -5.41 2.28 6.66
CA ILE A 63 -4.45 1.20 6.93
C ILE A 63 -4.74 0.58 8.30
N ARG A 64 -4.86 1.41 9.34
CA ARG A 64 -5.22 0.97 10.70
C ARG A 64 -6.53 0.19 10.71
N ARG A 65 -7.57 0.68 10.01
CA ARG A 65 -8.85 -0.04 9.90
C ARG A 65 -8.71 -1.39 9.23
N GLY A 66 -7.93 -1.50 8.14
CA GLY A 66 -7.69 -2.78 7.48
C GLY A 66 -7.05 -3.79 8.43
N GLN A 67 -6.01 -3.37 9.17
CA GLN A 67 -5.36 -4.20 10.18
C GLN A 67 -6.32 -4.62 11.31
N ALA A 68 -7.11 -3.67 11.83
CA ALA A 68 -8.08 -3.93 12.89
C ALA A 68 -9.21 -4.89 12.46
N GLN A 69 -9.54 -4.94 11.16
CA GLN A 69 -10.52 -5.87 10.59
C GLN A 69 -9.93 -7.26 10.30
N GLY A 70 -8.68 -7.53 10.68
CA GLY A 70 -8.02 -8.83 10.49
C GLY A 70 -7.43 -9.03 9.10
N ALA A 71 -7.34 -7.98 8.27
CA ALA A 71 -6.67 -8.09 6.98
C ALA A 71 -5.17 -8.34 7.17
N LYS A 72 -4.62 -9.29 6.41
CA LYS A 72 -3.20 -9.63 6.48
C LYS A 72 -2.38 -8.59 5.73
N VAL A 73 -1.50 -7.87 6.42
CA VAL A 73 -0.52 -6.97 5.77
C VAL A 73 0.54 -7.82 5.07
N ILE A 74 0.69 -7.64 3.76
CA ILE A 74 1.68 -8.35 2.95
C ILE A 74 2.99 -7.55 2.85
N ILE A 75 2.86 -6.22 2.71
CA ILE A 75 3.96 -5.25 2.65
C ILE A 75 3.46 -3.87 3.08
N GLY A 76 4.37 -3.02 3.54
CA GLY A 76 4.07 -1.65 3.96
C GLY A 76 3.52 -1.58 5.38
N GLY A 77 2.40 -0.89 5.54
CA GLY A 77 1.76 -0.64 6.83
C GLY A 77 1.74 0.83 7.19
N GLU A 78 1.40 1.11 8.45
CA GLU A 78 1.25 2.47 8.95
C GLU A 78 2.60 3.23 8.95
N GLY A 79 2.50 4.55 8.81
CA GLY A 79 3.62 5.48 8.92
C GLY A 79 4.26 5.83 7.58
N ARG A 80 5.49 6.34 7.68
CA ARG A 80 6.30 6.82 6.55
C ARG A 80 7.38 5.80 6.17
N PRO A 81 7.82 5.76 4.91
CA PRO A 81 9.03 5.02 4.53
C PRO A 81 10.23 5.49 5.36
N THR A 82 11.16 4.58 5.64
CA THR A 82 12.40 4.89 6.36
C THR A 82 13.20 5.96 5.61
N GLY A 83 13.71 6.97 6.31
CA GLY A 83 14.50 8.06 5.72
C GLY A 83 13.68 9.21 5.11
N LEU A 84 12.34 9.12 5.11
CA LEU A 84 11.45 10.18 4.63
C LEU A 84 10.62 10.76 5.78
N ASP A 85 11.28 11.44 6.71
CA ASP A 85 10.64 11.95 7.94
C ASP A 85 9.84 13.24 7.74
N LYS A 86 10.11 13.97 6.66
CA LYS A 86 9.43 15.22 6.29
C LYS A 86 8.56 15.01 5.06
N GLY A 87 7.41 15.69 5.04
CA GLY A 87 6.40 15.51 4.00
C GLY A 87 5.40 14.38 4.34
N TYR A 88 4.49 14.16 3.40
CA TYR A 88 3.34 13.26 3.59
C TYR A 88 3.52 11.96 2.80
N PHE A 89 4.67 11.31 2.97
CA PHE A 89 5.00 10.05 2.32
C PHE A 89 4.32 8.87 3.00
N VAL A 90 3.70 7.99 2.23
CA VAL A 90 3.06 6.77 2.74
C VAL A 90 3.82 5.55 2.24
N ARG A 91 3.93 4.52 3.07
CA ARG A 91 4.42 3.21 2.62
C ARG A 91 3.40 2.57 1.68
N SER A 92 3.84 2.14 0.50
CA SER A 92 3.02 1.32 -0.38
C SER A 92 2.55 0.08 0.38
N THR A 93 1.23 -0.02 0.59
CA THR A 93 0.65 -1.00 1.50
C THR A 93 -0.27 -1.93 0.73
N VAL A 94 -0.07 -3.23 0.95
CA VAL A 94 -0.89 -4.29 0.36
C VAL A 94 -1.47 -5.16 1.46
N PHE A 95 -2.78 -5.39 1.37
CA PHE A 95 -3.50 -6.32 2.21
C PHE A 95 -3.92 -7.56 1.43
N ALA A 96 -3.85 -8.73 2.05
CA ALA A 96 -4.51 -9.96 1.61
C ALA A 96 -5.67 -10.33 2.55
N ASP A 97 -6.50 -11.27 2.10
CA ASP A 97 -7.62 -11.82 2.87
C ASP A 97 -8.64 -10.79 3.34
N VAL A 98 -8.85 -9.72 2.56
CA VAL A 98 -9.85 -8.70 2.89
C VAL A 98 -11.29 -9.20 2.66
N SER A 99 -12.15 -9.06 3.67
CA SER A 99 -13.59 -9.29 3.55
C SER A 99 -14.28 -8.13 2.82
N ILE A 100 -15.40 -8.41 2.16
CA ILE A 100 -16.36 -7.35 1.77
C ILE A 100 -17.31 -7.29 2.95
N SER A 101 -17.21 -6.23 3.74
CA SER A 101 -18.36 -5.75 4.50
C SER A 101 -19.18 -4.82 3.63
#